data_AF-A0A7V1SBL5-F1
#
_entry.id   AF-A0A7V1SBL5-F1
#
_cell.length_a   1.000
_cell.length_b   1.000
_cell.length_c   1.000
_cell.angle_alpha   90.00
_cell.angle_beta   90.00
_cell.angle_gamma   90.00
#
_symmetry.space_group_name_H-M   'P 1'
#
loop_
_entity.id
_entity.type
_entity.pdbx_description
1 polymer ?
#
loop_
_entity_poly.entity_id
_entity_poly.type
_entity_poly.pdbx_seq_one_letter_code
_entity_poly.pdbx_strand_id
1 'polypeptide(L)'
;MSKNSAYCLIVEGSYFDESEAEHALRDPFIEEWVEETGNFKIDNFDEILVAEGISLGDLAVEMIGEETFRIICNGKRHLTWHTAKQLADTLERQGMFDTIKIEPLSNNS
;
A
#
# COMPACT_ATOMS: atom_id res chain seq x y z
N MET A 1 -25.52 -7.54 8.91
CA MET A 1 -24.29 -7.80 8.13
C MET A 1 -23.14 -7.20 8.92
N SER A 2 -22.21 -8.03 9.37
CA SER A 2 -21.33 -7.74 10.50
C SER A 2 -20.21 -6.74 10.15
N LYS A 3 -20.17 -5.65 10.93
CA LYS A 3 -19.02 -4.89 11.49
C LYS A 3 -17.68 -4.92 10.73
N ASN A 4 -17.23 -3.75 10.25
CA ASN A 4 -15.86 -3.40 9.82
C ASN A 4 -15.11 -4.51 9.05
N SER A 5 -15.49 -4.71 7.79
CA SER A 5 -14.65 -5.49 6.87
C SER A 5 -13.38 -4.69 6.57
N ALA A 6 -12.25 -5.16 7.06
CA ALA A 6 -10.94 -4.72 6.60
C ALA A 6 -10.72 -5.22 5.17
N TYR A 7 -9.97 -4.47 4.38
CA TYR A 7 -9.60 -4.79 3.01
C TYR A 7 -8.07 -4.83 2.87
N CYS A 8 -7.60 -5.46 1.80
CA CYS A 8 -6.22 -5.43 1.36
C CYS A 8 -6.16 -5.27 -0.17
N LEU A 9 -4.98 -4.96 -0.69
CA LEU A 9 -4.72 -5.05 -2.12
C LEU A 9 -3.91 -6.33 -2.36
N ILE A 10 -4.28 -7.07 -3.40
CA ILE A 10 -3.47 -8.13 -3.98
C ILE A 10 -2.86 -7.56 -5.25
N VAL A 11 -1.53 -7.54 -5.31
CA VAL A 11 -0.79 -6.96 -6.41
C VAL A 11 0.15 -8.00 -7.03
N GLU A 12 0.31 -7.93 -8.34
CA GLU A 12 1.25 -8.77 -9.09
C GLU A 12 2.29 -7.85 -9.73
N GLY A 13 3.56 -8.24 -9.68
CA GLY A 13 4.66 -7.48 -10.25
C GLY A 13 5.96 -8.28 -10.25
N SER A 14 6.84 -7.98 -11.19
CA SER A 14 8.15 -8.63 -11.36
C SER A 14 9.16 -8.26 -10.27
N TYR A 15 8.81 -8.53 -9.01
CA TYR A 15 9.64 -8.29 -7.82
C TYR A 15 10.05 -9.62 -7.19
N PHE A 16 11.30 -9.70 -6.75
CA PHE A 16 11.88 -10.94 -6.22
C PHE A 16 11.40 -11.26 -4.81
N ASP A 17 11.22 -10.24 -3.97
CA ASP A 17 10.85 -10.39 -2.57
C ASP A 17 10.01 -9.22 -2.03
N GLU A 18 9.58 -9.35 -0.77
CA GLU A 18 8.78 -8.34 -0.05
C GLU A 18 9.45 -6.97 0.00
N SER A 19 10.78 -6.94 0.18
CA SER A 19 11.53 -5.69 0.32
C SER A 19 11.54 -4.93 -1.01
N GLU A 20 11.72 -5.63 -2.13
CA GLU A 20 11.71 -5.02 -3.44
C GLU A 20 10.32 -4.47 -3.80
N ALA A 21 9.26 -5.25 -3.53
CA ALA A 21 7.89 -4.80 -3.72
C ALA A 21 7.51 -3.64 -2.79
N GLU A 22 8.02 -3.61 -1.56
CA GLU A 22 7.83 -2.51 -0.62
C GLU A 22 8.54 -1.23 -1.08
N HIS A 23 9.75 -1.33 -1.64
CA HIS A 23 10.43 -0.19 -2.24
C HIS A 23 9.62 0.37 -3.41
N ALA A 24 9.19 -0.48 -4.34
CA ALA A 24 8.35 -0.06 -5.47
C ALA A 24 7.03 0.60 -5.02
N LEU A 25 6.43 0.12 -3.94
CA LEU A 25 5.26 0.76 -3.34
C LEU A 25 5.57 2.17 -2.82
N ARG A 26 6.72 2.38 -2.18
CA ARG A 26 7.06 3.61 -1.46
C ARG A 26 7.65 4.70 -2.35
N ASP A 27 8.47 4.32 -3.32
CA ASP A 27 9.23 5.24 -4.18
C ASP A 27 8.37 6.37 -4.80
N PRO A 28 7.21 6.12 -5.44
CA PRO A 28 6.46 7.21 -6.07
C PRO A 28 5.96 8.27 -5.08
N PHE A 29 5.62 7.86 -3.86
CA PHE A 29 5.17 8.78 -2.81
C PHE A 29 6.33 9.57 -2.19
N ILE A 30 7.50 8.93 -2.06
CA ILE A 30 8.72 9.60 -1.60
C ILE A 30 9.16 10.64 -2.63
N GLU A 31 9.14 10.28 -3.91
CA GLU A 31 9.46 11.19 -5.02
C GLU A 31 8.55 12.42 -5.02
N GLU A 32 7.23 12.22 -4.99
CA GLU A 32 6.25 13.31 -4.90
C GLU A 32 6.50 14.21 -3.68
N TRP A 33 6.75 13.62 -2.50
CA TRP A 33 7.07 14.36 -1.30
C TRP A 33 8.35 15.20 -1.41
N VAL A 34 9.41 14.63 -2.00
CA VAL A 34 10.68 15.33 -2.21
C VAL A 34 10.50 16.48 -3.19
N GLU A 35 9.70 16.29 -4.24
CA GLU A 35 9.37 17.36 -5.20
C GLU A 35 8.63 18.52 -4.53
N GLU A 36 7.70 18.23 -3.62
CA GLU A 36 6.90 19.26 -2.94
C GLU A 36 7.67 19.98 -1.81
N THR A 37 8.45 19.23 -1.03
CA THR A 37 9.04 19.74 0.22
C THR A 37 10.55 19.98 0.15
N GLY A 38 11.21 19.42 -0.86
CA GLY A 38 12.65 19.53 -1.09
C GLY A 38 13.52 18.70 -0.15
N ASN A 39 12.95 17.88 0.75
CA ASN A 39 13.72 17.03 1.67
C ASN A 39 12.96 15.76 2.05
N PHE A 40 13.69 14.65 2.29
CA PHE A 40 13.13 13.42 2.84
C PHE A 40 13.99 12.84 3.97
N LYS A 41 13.31 12.36 5.02
CA LYS A 41 13.84 11.55 6.13
C LYS A 41 12.88 10.39 6.39
N ILE A 42 13.39 9.30 6.94
CA ILE A 42 12.58 8.11 7.26
C ILE A 42 11.39 8.47 8.17
N ASP A 43 11.56 9.41 9.10
CA ASP A 43 10.49 9.87 9.99
C ASP A 43 9.29 10.51 9.23
N ASN A 44 9.48 10.91 7.96
CA ASN A 44 8.41 11.47 7.13
C ASN A 44 7.43 10.41 6.61
N PHE A 45 7.70 9.11 6.76
CA PHE A 45 6.76 8.05 6.33
C PHE A 45 5.37 8.19 6.96
N ASP A 46 5.30 8.63 8.21
CA ASP A 46 4.03 8.86 8.91
C ASP A 46 3.33 10.16 8.49
N GLU A 47 4.05 11.05 7.79
CA GLU A 47 3.54 12.35 7.32
C GLU A 47 3.02 12.28 5.88
N ILE A 48 3.51 11.32 5.08
CA ILE A 48 3.09 11.11 3.69
C ILE A 48 1.77 10.36 3.67
N LEU A 49 0.70 11.01 3.19
CA LEU A 49 -0.62 10.39 3.07
C LEU A 49 -0.77 9.70 1.71
N VAL A 50 -1.07 8.40 1.74
CA VAL A 50 -1.30 7.58 0.53
C VAL A 50 -2.79 7.45 0.18
N ALA A 51 -3.64 7.62 1.19
CA ALA A 51 -5.09 7.67 1.11
C ALA A 51 -5.64 8.45 2.31
N GLU A 52 -6.95 8.70 2.35
CA GLU A 52 -7.54 9.46 3.45
C GLU A 52 -7.26 8.81 4.82
N GLY A 53 -6.40 9.47 5.61
CA GLY A 53 -6.04 9.01 6.95
C GLY A 53 -5.20 7.72 6.98
N ILE A 54 -4.55 7.35 5.88
CA ILE A 54 -3.57 6.26 5.84
C ILE A 54 -2.22 6.87 5.46
N SER A 55 -1.22 6.71 6.33
CA SER A 55 0.15 7.13 6.02
C SER A 55 0.88 6.07 5.22
N LEU A 56 1.99 6.45 4.58
CA LEU A 56 2.87 5.50 3.91
C LEU A 56 3.51 4.53 4.91
N GLY A 57 3.85 5.02 6.11
CA GLY A 57 4.40 4.22 7.21
C GLY A 57 3.41 3.19 7.79
N ASP A 58 2.10 3.38 7.59
CA ASP A 58 1.08 2.42 7.98
C ASP A 58 1.01 1.21 7.03
N LEU A 59 1.54 1.31 5.81
CA LEU A 59 1.49 0.22 4.82
C LEU A 59 2.58 -0.83 5.06
N ALA A 60 2.22 -2.08 4.85
CA ALA A 60 3.15 -3.21 4.81
C ALA A 60 2.85 -4.09 3.59
N VAL A 61 3.90 -4.73 3.08
CA VAL A 61 3.83 -5.66 1.95
C VAL A 61 4.20 -7.05 2.42
N GLU A 62 3.35 -8.03 2.10
CA GLU A 62 3.56 -9.45 2.39
C GLU A 62 3.61 -10.24 1.08
N MET A 63 4.59 -11.13 0.91
CA MET A 63 4.66 -12.02 -0.24
C MET A 63 3.75 -13.22 0.01
N ILE A 64 2.77 -13.41 -0.86
CA ILE A 64 1.75 -14.47 -0.73
C ILE A 64 1.82 -15.51 -1.85
N GLY A 65 2.73 -15.32 -2.80
CA GLY A 65 2.98 -16.21 -3.92
C GLY A 65 4.18 -15.74 -4.74
N GLU A 66 4.50 -16.47 -5.82
CA GLU A 66 5.50 -16.03 -6.80
C GLU A 66 5.01 -14.74 -7.46
N GLU A 67 5.82 -13.69 -7.40
CA GLU A 67 5.52 -12.35 -7.96
C GLU A 67 4.18 -11.76 -7.50
N THR A 68 3.61 -12.28 -6.40
CA THR A 68 2.29 -11.91 -5.89
C THR A 68 2.41 -11.46 -4.44
N PHE A 69 1.96 -10.23 -4.20
CA PHE A 69 2.09 -9.57 -2.92
C PHE A 69 0.74 -9.09 -2.41
N ARG A 70 0.65 -8.94 -1.10
CA ARG A 70 -0.48 -8.36 -0.40
C ARG A 70 -0.04 -7.08 0.27
N ILE A 71 -0.75 -5.99 0.00
CA ILE A 71 -0.57 -4.72 0.70
C ILE A 71 -1.64 -4.63 1.79
N ILE A 72 -1.20 -4.49 3.02
CA ILE A 72 -2.04 -4.32 4.21
C ILE A 72 -1.67 -3.03 4.93
N CYS A 73 -2.52 -2.65 5.90
CA CYS A 73 -2.22 -1.59 6.84
C CYS A 73 -1.86 -2.25 8.19
N ASN A 74 -0.61 -2.12 8.64
CA ASN A 74 -0.06 -2.79 9.82
C ASN A 74 -0.22 -1.96 11.12
N GLY A 75 -0.85 -0.77 11.02
CA GLY A 75 -1.09 0.13 12.14
C GLY A 75 -2.37 -0.18 12.95
N LYS A 76 -2.81 0.80 13.74
CA LYS A 76 -4.11 0.73 14.47
C LYS A 76 -5.32 0.85 13.54
N ARG A 77 -5.09 1.11 12.26
CA ARG A 77 -6.11 1.33 11.23
C ARG A 77 -6.09 0.17 10.25
N HIS A 78 -7.22 -0.06 9.61
CA HIS A 78 -7.36 -1.02 8.52
C HIS A 78 -7.79 -0.27 7.26
N LEU A 79 -7.44 -0.80 6.10
CA LEU A 79 -8.02 -0.29 4.86
C LEU A 79 -9.51 -0.59 4.88
N THR A 80 -10.29 0.46 4.69
CA THR A 80 -11.70 0.33 4.31
C THR A 80 -11.76 0.11 2.80
N TRP A 81 -12.91 -0.28 2.26
CA TRP A 81 -13.05 -0.36 0.79
C TRP A 81 -12.70 0.98 0.12
N HIS A 82 -13.09 2.10 0.73
CA HIS A 82 -12.84 3.43 0.18
C HIS A 82 -11.34 3.75 0.11
N THR A 83 -10.61 3.55 1.21
CA THR A 83 -9.17 3.83 1.26
C THR A 83 -8.36 2.81 0.46
N ALA A 84 -8.80 1.55 0.39
CA ALA A 84 -8.22 0.55 -0.52
C ALA A 84 -8.40 0.95 -1.99
N LYS A 85 -9.56 1.50 -2.36
CA LYS A 85 -9.81 1.98 -3.73
C LYS A 85 -8.95 3.18 -4.09
N GLN A 86 -8.81 4.15 -3.19
CA GLN A 86 -7.91 5.29 -3.38
C GLN A 86 -6.46 4.85 -3.59
N LEU A 87 -5.97 3.93 -2.75
CA LEU A 87 -4.62 3.39 -2.88
C LEU A 87 -4.44 2.67 -4.22
N ALA A 88 -5.38 1.81 -4.60
CA ALA A 88 -5.34 1.10 -5.88
C ALA A 88 -5.29 2.08 -7.07
N ASP A 89 -6.16 3.09 -7.10
CA ASP A 89 -6.21 4.09 -8.18
C ASP A 89 -4.91 4.90 -8.27
N THR A 90 -4.21 5.12 -7.16
CA THR A 90 -2.90 5.77 -7.15
C THR A 90 -1.81 4.86 -7.71
N LEU A 91 -1.75 3.60 -7.26
CA LEU A 91 -0.76 2.64 -7.75
C LEU A 91 -0.94 2.31 -9.23
N GLU A 92 -2.19 2.22 -9.71
CA GLU A 92 -2.52 2.07 -11.13
C GLU A 92 -2.01 3.25 -11.96
N ARG A 93 -2.15 4.49 -11.46
CA ARG A 93 -1.67 5.69 -12.15
C ARG A 93 -0.15 5.78 -12.22
N GLN A 94 0.53 5.30 -11.18
CA GLN A 94 1.99 5.26 -11.13
C GLN A 94 2.57 4.10 -11.95
N GLY A 95 1.76 3.08 -12.28
CA GLY A 95 2.20 1.93 -13.06
C GLY A 95 3.19 1.04 -12.30
N MET A 96 3.05 0.96 -10.97
CA MET A 96 3.98 0.21 -10.11
C MET A 96 3.76 -1.30 -10.17
N PHE A 97 2.54 -1.77 -10.45
CA PHE A 97 2.21 -3.19 -10.46
C PHE A 97 1.46 -3.54 -11.74
N ASP A 98 1.65 -4.76 -12.23
CA ASP A 98 1.01 -5.27 -13.45
C ASP A 98 -0.50 -5.50 -13.22
N THR A 99 -0.85 -6.00 -12.04
CA THR A 99 -2.22 -6.26 -11.62
C THR A 99 -2.44 -5.69 -10.22
N ILE A 100 -3.58 -5.05 -9.99
CA ILE A 100 -4.03 -4.60 -8.67
C ILE A 100 -5.48 -5.05 -8.45
N LYS A 101 -5.74 -5.77 -7.36
CA LYS A 101 -7.07 -6.27 -6.97
C LYS A 101 -7.35 -5.88 -5.53
N ILE A 102 -8.58 -5.47 -5.23
CA ILE A 102 -9.01 -5.15 -3.86
C ILE A 102 -9.81 -6.33 -3.31
N GLU A 103 -9.35 -6.89 -2.20
CA GLU A 103 -9.97 -8.06 -1.58
C GLU A 103 -10.33 -7.77 -0.12
N PRO A 104 -11.39 -8.37 0.43
CA PRO A 104 -11.61 -8.39 1.87
C PRO A 104 -10.44 -9.06 2.58
N LEU A 105 -9.90 -8.41 3.62
CA LEU A 105 -8.89 -8.99 4.50
C LEU A 105 -9.57 -10.07 5.34
N SER A 106 -9.59 -11.29 4.81
CA SER A 106 -10.13 -12.45 5.53
C SER A 106 -9.13 -12.83 6.62
N ASN A 107 -9.53 -12.64 7.89
CA ASN A 107 -8.85 -13.29 9.00
C ASN A 107 -9.09 -14.79 8.87
N ASN A 108 -8.22 -15.50 8.15
CA ASN A 108 -8.16 -16.95 8.28
C ASN A 108 -7.84 -17.23 9.75
N SER A 109 -8.87 -17.69 10.45
CA SER A 109 -8.85 -18.05 11.88
C SER A 109 -8.20 -19.41 12.08
#